data_AF-A0A0F9L8L1-F1
#
_entry.id   AF-A0A0F9L8L1-F1
#
_cell.length_a   1.000
_cell.length_b   1.000
_cell.length_c   1.000
_cell.angle_alpha   90.00
_cell.angle_beta   90.00
_cell.angle_gamma   90.00
#
_symmetry.space_group_name_H-M   'P 1'
#
loop_
_entity.id
_entity.type
_entity.pdbx_description
1 polymer ?
#
loop_
_entity_poly.entity_id
_entity_poly.type
_entity_poly.pdbx_seq_one_letter_code
_entity_poly.pdbx_strand_id
1 'polypeptide(L)' 'MTELSVAEMAAKKCARKECGRTKELTSTYWPRNKSSKDGFSHWCKTCHSDHRKSKATKIGGAAKTAVAGDES' A
#
# COMPACT_ATOMS: atom_id res chain seq x y z
N MET A 1 32.71 -12.98 -7.43
CA MET A 1 31.94 -13.87 -6.53
C MET A 1 30.55 -13.28 -6.45
N THR A 2 29.58 -14.02 -6.97
CA THR A 2 28.21 -13.61 -7.18
C THR A 2 27.50 -13.31 -5.87
N GLU A 3 26.78 -12.19 -5.88
CA GLU A 3 25.42 -12.06 -5.41
C GLU A 3 25.11 -12.68 -4.06
N LEU A 4 25.08 -11.86 -3.00
CA LEU A 4 24.03 -11.97 -1.97
C LEU A 4 23.83 -10.57 -1.37
N SER A 5 23.37 -9.65 -2.21
CA SER A 5 22.58 -8.51 -1.76
C SER A 5 21.23 -9.03 -1.28
N VAL A 6 21.22 -9.83 -0.20
CA VAL A 6 20.01 -10.07 0.57
C VAL A 6 19.79 -8.76 1.30
N ALA A 7 19.23 -7.79 0.56
CA ALA A 7 18.48 -6.73 1.17
C ALA A 7 17.59 -7.42 2.20
N GLU A 8 17.79 -7.07 3.46
CA GLU A 8 16.97 -7.42 4.59
C GLU A 8 15.56 -6.89 4.30
N MET A 9 14.87 -7.58 3.39
CA MET A 9 13.61 -7.18 2.79
C MET A 9 12.58 -7.64 3.78
N ALA A 10 12.32 -6.80 4.79
CA ALA A 10 11.14 -6.94 5.63
C ALA A 10 9.97 -7.21 4.68
N ALA A 11 9.36 -8.39 4.75
CA ALA A 11 8.26 -8.78 3.90
C ALA A 11 7.00 -8.89 4.77
N LYS A 12 5.90 -8.33 4.30
CA LYS A 12 4.63 -8.33 5.03
C LYS A 12 3.59 -9.10 4.23
N LYS A 13 2.68 -9.77 4.93
CA LYS A 13 1.53 -10.43 4.30
C LYS A 13 0.33 -9.52 4.35
N CYS A 14 -0.39 -9.40 3.24
CA CYS A 14 -1.59 -8.56 3.18
C CYS A 14 -2.64 -9.17 4.11
N ALA A 15 -3.14 -8.38 5.06
CA ALA A 15 -4.15 -8.82 6.03
C ALA A 15 -5.54 -9.08 5.41
N ARG A 16 -5.72 -8.73 4.13
CA ARG A 16 -6.97 -8.99 3.41
C ARG A 16 -7.05 -10.48 3.01
N LYS A 17 -8.07 -11.19 3.50
CA LYS A 17 -8.26 -12.64 3.30
C LYS A 17 -8.23 -13.08 1.84
N GLU A 18 -8.91 -12.34 0.96
CA GLU A 18 -8.98 -12.60 -0.48
C GLU A 18 -7.69 -12.26 -1.23
N CYS A 19 -6.83 -11.41 -0.67
CA CYS A 19 -5.55 -11.10 -1.28
C CYS A 19 -4.48 -12.08 -0.81
N GLY A 20 -4.19 -12.12 0.49
CA GLY A 20 -3.24 -13.05 1.11
C GLY A 20 -1.79 -12.99 0.61
N ARG A 21 -1.45 -12.06 -0.30
CA ARG A 21 -0.13 -11.99 -0.93
C ARG A 21 0.93 -11.48 0.06
N THR A 22 2.08 -12.13 0.05
CA THR A 22 3.28 -11.66 0.75
C THR A 22 4.10 -10.81 -0.21
N LYS A 23 4.46 -9.60 0.21
CA LYS A 23 5.28 -8.68 -0.58
C LYS A 23 6.30 -8.02 0.33
N GLU A 24 7.44 -7.66 -0.24
CA GLU A 24 8.42 -6.77 0.39
C GLU A 24 7.72 -5.50 0.92
N LEU A 25 8.13 -5.07 2.11
CA LEU A 25 7.59 -3.94 2.87
C LEU A 25 8.16 -2.63 2.31
N THR A 26 7.98 -2.44 1.01
CA THR A 26 8.39 -1.25 0.29
C THR A 26 7.20 -0.34 0.02
N SER A 27 7.47 0.96 -0.11
CA SER A 27 6.48 1.97 -0.51
C SER A 27 5.89 1.71 -1.89
N THR A 28 6.50 0.83 -2.68
CA THR A 28 6.00 0.34 -3.96
C THR A 28 4.71 -0.44 -3.78
N TYR A 29 4.67 -1.40 -2.84
CA TYR A 29 3.54 -2.30 -2.65
C TYR A 29 2.61 -1.92 -1.50
N TRP A 30 3.16 -1.26 -0.48
CA TRP A 30 2.44 -0.90 0.74
C TRP A 30 2.22 0.60 0.80
N PRO A 31 0.97 1.06 0.99
CA PRO A 31 0.71 2.48 1.17
C PRO A 31 1.27 2.92 2.52
N ARG A 32 1.91 4.08 2.51
CA ARG A 32 2.47 4.69 3.72
C ARG A 32 1.32 5.12 4.63
N ASN A 33 1.35 4.66 5.87
CA ASN A 33 0.36 4.97 6.89
C ASN A 33 1.07 5.46 8.15
N LYS A 34 1.04 6.77 8.38
CA LYS A 34 1.68 7.40 9.54
C LYS A 34 1.07 6.97 10.88
N SER A 35 -0.17 6.48 10.86
CA SER A 35 -0.84 5.95 12.06
C SER A 35 -0.37 4.55 12.45
N SER A 36 0.38 3.85 11.58
CA SER A 36 0.87 2.50 11.86
C SER A 36 2.26 2.56 12.47
N LYS A 37 2.55 1.69 13.45
CA LYS A 37 3.86 1.62 14.11
C LYS A 37 5.01 1.35 13.12
N ASP A 38 4.73 0.54 12.09
CA ASP A 38 5.69 0.23 11.02
C ASP A 38 5.77 1.33 9.92
N GLY A 39 4.92 2.36 10.00
CA GLY A 39 4.77 3.37 8.94
C GLY A 39 4.07 2.88 7.66
N PHE A 40 3.68 1.61 7.59
CA PHE A 40 2.96 1.00 6.46
C PHE A 40 1.61 0.43 6.87
N SER A 41 0.66 0.42 5.93
CA SER A 41 -0.66 -0.18 6.15
C SER A 41 -0.60 -1.71 6.24
N HIS A 42 -1.64 -2.33 6.80
CA HIS A 42 -1.81 -3.78 6.84
C HIS A 42 -2.34 -4.35 5.52
N TRP A 43 -2.78 -3.48 4.62
CA TRP A 43 -3.26 -3.84 3.28
C TRP A 43 -2.33 -3.29 2.22
N CYS A 44 -2.15 -4.05 1.14
CA CYS A 44 -1.42 -3.58 -0.03
C CYS A 44 -2.18 -2.44 -0.74
N LYS A 45 -1.48 -1.70 -1.61
CA LYS A 45 -2.06 -0.55 -2.34
C LYS A 45 -3.35 -0.92 -3.07
N THR A 46 -3.39 -2.09 -3.73
CA THR A 46 -4.56 -2.55 -4.47
C THR A 46 -5.78 -2.68 -3.56
N CYS A 47 -5.63 -3.42 -2.45
CA CYS A 47 -6.70 -3.65 -1.48
C CYS A 47 -7.13 -2.37 -0.76
N HIS A 48 -6.18 -1.47 -0.51
CA HIS A 48 -6.45 -0.18 0.11
C HIS A 48 -7.24 0.74 -0.84
N SER A 49 -6.89 0.78 -2.13
CA SER A 49 -7.64 1.52 -3.15
C SER A 49 -9.04 0.97 -3.35
N ASP A 50 -9.18 -0.35 -3.43
CA ASP A 50 -10.48 -1.02 -3.55
C ASP A 50 -11.41 -0.66 -2.38
N HIS A 51 -10.93 -0.79 -1.14
CA HIS A 51 -11.71 -0.43 0.04
C HIS A 51 -12.07 1.07 0.09
N ARG A 52 -11.20 1.97 -0.40
CA ARG A 52 -11.53 3.40 -0.50
C ARG A 52 -12.63 3.66 -1.52
N LYS A 53 -12.63 2.97 -2.66
CA LYS A 53 -13.68 3.09 -3.69
C LYS A 53 -15.04 2.63 -3.15
N SER A 54 -15.08 1.54 -2.38
CA SER A 54 -16.33 1.04 -1.78
C SER A 54 -16.98 2.06 -0.83
N LYS A 55 -16.18 2.90 -0.15
CA LYS A 55 -16.68 3.94 0.76
C LYS A 55 -17.19 5.20 0.03
N ALA A 56 -16.74 5.44 -1.20
CA ALA A 56 -17.12 6.63 -1.97
C ALA A 56 -18.59 6.58 -2.46
N THR A 57 -19.22 5.40 -2.50
CA THR A 57 -20.54 5.25 -3.11
C THR A 57 -21.72 5.61 -2.20
N LYS A 58 -21.51 5.82 -0.89
CA LYS A 58 -22.63 5.97 0.06
C LYS A 58 -22.76 7.30 0.80
N ILE A 59 -21.79 8.21 0.73
CA ILE A 59 -21.93 9.50 1.41
C ILE A 59 -21.23 10.57 0.58
N GLY A 60 -22.00 11.54 0.07
CA GLY A 60 -21.48 12.67 -0.69
C GLY A 60 -20.38 13.40 0.06
N GLY A 61 -19.13 13.16 -0.33
CA GLY A 61 -17.95 13.76 0.29
C GLY A 61 -16.80 13.79 -0.70
N ALA A 62 -16.58 14.96 -1.28
CA ALA A 62 -15.52 15.26 -2.23
C ALA A 62 -14.12 14.90 -1.69
N ALA A 63 -13.59 13.73 -2.05
CA ALA A 63 -12.18 13.40 -1.87
C ALA A 63 -11.41 13.78 -3.14
N LYS A 64 -11.19 15.09 -3.29
CA LYS A 64 -10.09 15.64 -4.08
C LYS A 64 -8.77 15.04 -3.59
N THR A 65 -8.10 14.27 -4.42
CA THR A 65 -6.65 14.37 -4.53
C THR A 65 -6.27 14.03 -5.96
N ALA A 66 -6.17 15.08 -6.77
CA ALA A 66 -5.26 15.07 -7.90
C ALA A 66 -3.88 14.70 -7.34
N VAL A 67 -3.28 13.62 -7.84
CA VAL A 67 -1.83 13.49 -7.79
C VAL A 67 -1.33 14.19 -9.06
N ALA A 68 -0.99 15.47 -8.89
CA ALA A 68 -0.07 16.14 -9.79
C ALA A 68 1.30 15.48 -9.63
N GLY A 69 1.95 15.22 -10.75
CA GLY A 69 3.27 14.60 -10.83
C GLY A 69 3.74 14.64 -12.28
N ASP A 70 3.96 15.87 -12.74
CA ASP A 70 4.75 16.23 -13.91
C ASP A 70 6.21 15.83 -13.62
N GLU A 71 6.81 15.00 -14.48
CA GLU A 71 8.26 14.80 -14.49
C GLU A 71 8.72 14.92 -15.95
N SER A 72 9.72 15.78 -16.13
CA SER A 72 10.06 16.59 -17.31
C SER A 72 10.55 15.87 -18.55
#